data_AF-A0A843DJY3-F1
#
_entry.id   AF-A0A843DJY3-F1
#
_cell.length_a   1.000
_cell.length_b   1.000
_cell.length_c   1.000
_cell.angle_alpha   90.00
_cell.angle_beta   90.00
_cell.angle_gamma   90.00
#
_symmetry.space_group_name_H-M   'P 1'
#
loop_
_entity.id
_entity.type
_entity.pdbx_description
1 polymer ?
#
loop_
_entity_poly.entity_id
_entity_poly.type
_entity_poly.pdbx_seq_one_letter_code
_entity_poly.pdbx_strand_id
1 'polypeptide(L)'
;MNLVYSGKTKDVFALEDGNYLLKFKDDCTGADGVFDPGMNTVGLKIDGAGRAGLRLTQYFFEILNEKGIKTHYVSADIENATMTVKPAKTFGKGLEVICRFRAVGSFYRRYGDYCEEGMPLPAFVETTFKDDAREDPPVTKDALVALGVMSEDDYENLKVATQEIATVIKDELAKKGIELYDIKFEFGKVGDEVYLIDEISGGNMRAFKDGKHIMPLDLCRMVLDE
;
A
#
# COMPACT_ATOMS: atom_id res chain seq x y z
N MET A 1 -22.13 14.23 -1.60
CA MET A 1 -20.72 13.82 -1.73
C MET A 1 -19.97 14.92 -2.48
N ASN A 2 -18.85 15.41 -1.93
CA ASN A 2 -18.04 16.44 -2.57
C ASN A 2 -16.67 15.86 -2.95
N LEU A 3 -16.24 15.99 -4.20
CA LEU A 3 -14.91 15.52 -4.61
C LEU A 3 -13.83 16.35 -3.91
N VAL A 4 -12.94 15.69 -3.18
CA VAL A 4 -11.84 16.30 -2.42
C VAL A 4 -10.52 16.18 -3.20
N TYR A 5 -10.27 14.99 -3.75
CA TYR A 5 -9.03 14.68 -4.46
C TYR A 5 -9.30 13.62 -5.52
N SER A 6 -8.70 13.78 -6.70
CA SER A 6 -8.71 12.77 -7.75
C SER A 6 -7.29 12.26 -7.95
N GLY A 7 -7.03 11.04 -7.51
CA GLY A 7 -5.73 10.37 -7.61
C GLY A 7 -5.64 9.46 -8.84
N LYS A 8 -4.49 8.78 -8.98
CA LYS A 8 -4.24 7.85 -10.10
C LYS A 8 -5.19 6.65 -10.07
N THR A 9 -5.33 6.00 -8.91
CA THR A 9 -6.12 4.76 -8.77
C THR A 9 -7.44 4.96 -8.01
N LYS A 10 -7.63 6.11 -7.34
CA LYS A 10 -8.80 6.37 -6.48
C LYS A 10 -9.24 7.83 -6.56
N ASP A 11 -10.55 8.05 -6.47
CA ASP A 11 -11.12 9.37 -6.16
C ASP A 11 -11.55 9.41 -4.69
N VAL A 12 -11.41 10.56 -4.05
CA VAL A 12 -11.74 10.77 -2.64
C VAL A 12 -12.87 11.77 -2.53
N PHE A 13 -13.94 11.38 -1.86
CA PHE A 13 -15.12 12.21 -1.63
C PHE A 13 -15.34 12.45 -0.14
N ALA A 14 -15.71 13.68 0.24
CA ALA A 14 -16.23 13.99 1.56
C ALA A 14 -17.69 13.55 1.69
N LEU A 15 -17.99 12.86 2.79
CA LEU A 15 -19.33 12.48 3.22
C LEU A 15 -19.88 13.46 4.26
N GLU A 16 -21.19 13.47 4.45
CA GLU A 16 -21.88 14.38 5.38
C GLU A 16 -21.66 14.00 6.85
N ASP A 17 -21.32 12.74 7.12
CA ASP A 17 -21.03 12.21 8.47
C ASP A 17 -19.60 12.50 8.94
N GLY A 18 -18.80 13.21 8.13
CA GLY A 18 -17.40 13.53 8.42
C GLY A 18 -16.39 12.48 7.96
N ASN A 19 -16.85 11.34 7.43
CA ASN A 19 -15.96 10.34 6.83
C ASN A 19 -15.57 10.70 5.39
N TYR A 20 -14.61 9.96 4.85
CA TYR A 20 -14.30 9.98 3.42
C TYR A 20 -14.77 8.70 2.74
N LEU A 21 -15.12 8.83 1.46
CA LEU A 21 -15.39 7.72 0.57
C LEU A 21 -14.30 7.67 -0.49
N LEU A 22 -13.58 6.55 -0.53
CA LEU A 22 -12.61 6.21 -1.57
C LEU A 22 -13.33 5.43 -2.66
N LYS A 23 -13.33 5.94 -3.89
CA LYS A 23 -13.84 5.25 -5.08
C LYS A 23 -12.68 4.71 -5.90
N PHE A 24 -12.58 3.40 -5.98
CA PHE A 24 -11.50 2.70 -6.69
C PHE A 24 -11.74 2.75 -8.20
N LYS A 25 -10.66 2.93 -8.95
CA LYS A 25 -10.64 2.96 -10.42
C LYS A 25 -9.98 1.69 -10.95
N ASP A 26 -10.22 1.44 -12.22
CA ASP A 26 -9.57 0.37 -12.98
C ASP A 26 -8.19 0.78 -13.56
N ASP A 27 -7.80 2.03 -13.34
CA ASP A 27 -6.49 2.56 -13.68
C ASP A 27 -5.42 1.92 -12.78
N CYS A 28 -4.38 1.35 -13.41
CA CYS A 28 -3.27 0.70 -12.73
C CYS A 28 -1.96 1.44 -13.01
N THR A 29 -1.04 1.43 -12.03
CA THR A 29 0.29 2.01 -12.21
C THR A 29 1.16 1.15 -13.11
N GLY A 30 2.05 1.79 -13.87
CA GLY A 30 2.94 1.11 -14.78
C GLY A 30 3.65 2.03 -15.76
N ALA A 31 4.37 1.44 -16.69
CA ALA A 31 5.04 2.14 -17.79
C ALA A 31 4.86 1.33 -19.09
N ASP A 32 4.63 2.03 -20.21
CA ASP A 32 4.53 1.43 -21.54
C ASP A 32 3.55 0.24 -21.64
N GLY A 33 2.42 0.32 -20.94
CA GLY A 33 1.40 -0.75 -20.92
C GLY A 33 1.73 -1.93 -20.00
N VAL A 34 2.86 -1.90 -19.28
CA VAL A 34 3.30 -2.92 -18.34
C VAL A 34 2.99 -2.48 -16.92
N PHE A 35 2.25 -3.32 -16.19
CA PHE A 35 1.94 -3.09 -14.78
C PHE A 35 3.21 -3.12 -13.91
N ASP A 36 3.38 -2.09 -13.09
CA ASP A 36 4.37 -2.08 -12.02
C ASP A 36 3.82 -1.25 -10.83
N PRO A 37 3.65 -1.86 -9.64
CA PRO A 37 3.16 -1.15 -8.45
C PRO A 37 4.14 -0.10 -7.92
N GLY A 38 5.39 -0.10 -8.40
CA GLY A 38 6.44 0.86 -8.05
C GLY A 38 6.59 2.04 -9.01
N MET A 39 5.68 2.23 -9.96
CA MET A 39 5.70 3.35 -10.92
C MET A 39 4.74 4.48 -10.53
N ASN A 40 5.09 5.69 -10.94
CA ASN A 40 4.39 6.92 -10.54
C ASN A 40 3.40 7.40 -11.61
N THR A 41 3.15 6.61 -12.64
CA THR A 41 2.28 6.94 -13.76
C THR A 41 1.21 5.87 -13.93
N VAL A 42 0.03 6.27 -14.43
CA VAL A 42 -0.95 5.30 -14.92
C VAL A 42 -0.37 4.68 -16.19
N GLY A 43 -0.11 3.38 -16.16
CA GLY A 43 0.51 2.66 -17.28
C GLY A 43 -0.50 1.91 -18.14
N LEU A 44 -1.66 1.57 -17.57
CA LEU A 44 -2.68 0.74 -18.19
C LEU A 44 -4.00 0.81 -17.42
N LYS A 45 -5.07 0.36 -18.06
CA LYS A 45 -6.39 0.15 -17.45
C LYS A 45 -6.77 -1.32 -17.52
N ILE A 46 -7.14 -1.90 -16.39
CA ILE A 46 -7.53 -3.32 -16.29
C ILE A 46 -8.96 -3.36 -15.75
N ASP A 47 -9.91 -3.83 -16.57
CA ASP A 47 -11.32 -3.92 -16.19
C ASP A 47 -11.49 -4.74 -14.90
N GLY A 48 -12.18 -4.15 -13.92
CA GLY A 48 -12.42 -4.77 -12.61
C GLY A 48 -11.26 -4.69 -11.63
N ALA A 49 -10.12 -4.07 -11.97
CA ALA A 49 -8.99 -3.93 -11.05
C ALA A 49 -9.35 -3.14 -9.78
N GLY A 50 -10.19 -2.09 -9.90
CA GLY A 50 -10.62 -1.31 -8.75
C GLY A 50 -11.44 -2.14 -7.76
N ARG A 51 -12.37 -2.96 -8.28
CA ARG A 51 -13.17 -3.88 -7.46
C ARG A 51 -12.32 -4.98 -6.84
N ALA A 52 -11.42 -5.60 -7.61
CA ALA A 52 -10.50 -6.60 -7.08
C ALA A 52 -9.61 -6.03 -5.97
N GLY A 53 -9.10 -4.81 -6.16
CA GLY A 53 -8.27 -4.14 -5.16
C GLY A 53 -9.03 -3.81 -3.87
N LEU A 54 -10.28 -3.35 -3.99
CA LEU A 54 -11.15 -3.12 -2.84
C LEU A 54 -11.45 -4.40 -2.06
N ARG A 55 -11.69 -5.53 -2.74
CA ARG A 55 -12.00 -6.79 -2.08
C ARG A 55 -10.83 -7.34 -1.27
N LEU A 56 -9.62 -7.29 -1.84
CA LEU A 56 -8.40 -7.61 -1.10
C LEU A 56 -8.19 -6.64 0.07
N THR A 57 -8.46 -5.34 -0.13
CA THR A 57 -8.32 -4.33 0.91
C THR A 57 -9.26 -4.61 2.08
N GLN A 58 -10.53 -4.91 1.80
CA GLN A 58 -11.50 -5.32 2.81
C GLN A 58 -11.01 -6.55 3.58
N TYR A 59 -10.62 -7.62 2.86
CA TYR A 59 -10.15 -8.87 3.47
C TYR A 59 -8.99 -8.64 4.45
N PHE A 60 -7.95 -7.91 4.03
CA PHE A 60 -6.80 -7.66 4.89
C PHE A 60 -7.12 -6.68 6.02
N PHE A 61 -7.89 -5.61 5.78
CA PHE A 61 -8.25 -4.67 6.83
C PHE A 61 -9.12 -5.31 7.92
N GLU A 62 -10.03 -6.23 7.58
CA GLU A 62 -10.80 -6.99 8.56
C GLU A 62 -9.89 -7.85 9.44
N ILE A 63 -8.95 -8.62 8.86
CA ILE A 63 -7.97 -9.44 9.61
C ILE A 63 -7.09 -8.57 10.52
N LEU A 64 -6.64 -7.42 10.03
CA LEU A 64 -5.81 -6.50 10.82
C LEU A 64 -6.60 -5.90 11.99
N ASN A 65 -7.85 -5.48 11.76
CA ASN A 65 -8.71 -4.95 12.81
C ASN A 65 -9.04 -6.01 13.88
N GLU A 66 -9.27 -7.26 13.48
CA GLU A 66 -9.46 -8.39 14.41
C GLU A 66 -8.23 -8.64 15.31
N LYS A 67 -7.03 -8.36 14.80
CA LYS A 67 -5.77 -8.41 15.55
C LYS A 67 -5.50 -7.15 16.39
N GLY A 68 -6.40 -6.17 16.36
CA GLY A 68 -6.26 -4.90 17.08
C GLY A 68 -5.38 -3.86 16.39
N ILE A 69 -4.96 -4.11 15.15
CA ILE A 69 -4.21 -3.15 14.34
C ILE A 69 -5.19 -2.10 13.80
N LYS A 70 -4.86 -0.82 14.01
CA LYS A 70 -5.76 0.28 13.65
C LYS A 70 -5.67 0.60 12.16
N THR A 71 -6.79 0.45 11.47
CA THR A 71 -6.96 0.87 10.07
C THR A 71 -8.02 1.97 9.97
N HIS A 72 -7.94 2.81 8.94
CA HIS A 72 -8.99 3.81 8.68
C HIS A 72 -10.30 3.20 8.16
N TYR A 73 -10.34 1.88 7.92
CA TYR A 73 -11.48 1.18 7.36
C TYR A 73 -12.73 1.32 8.23
N VAL A 74 -13.86 1.60 7.59
CA VAL A 74 -15.19 1.59 8.22
C VAL A 74 -16.08 0.54 7.56
N SER A 75 -16.25 0.61 6.24
CA SER A 75 -17.08 -0.33 5.48
C SER A 75 -16.74 -0.28 3.99
N ALA A 76 -17.14 -1.30 3.23
CA ALA A 76 -16.99 -1.33 1.77
C ALA A 76 -18.32 -1.65 1.07
N ASP A 77 -18.48 -1.10 -0.13
CA ASP A 77 -19.49 -1.45 -1.13
C ASP A 77 -18.76 -1.92 -2.39
N ILE A 78 -18.68 -3.25 -2.54
CA ILE A 78 -17.93 -3.92 -3.60
C ILE A 78 -18.56 -3.69 -4.98
N GLU A 79 -19.90 -3.60 -5.05
CA GLU A 79 -20.61 -3.43 -6.32
C GLU A 79 -20.28 -2.07 -6.92
N ASN A 80 -20.26 -1.02 -6.09
CA ASN A 80 -19.95 0.34 -6.51
C ASN A 80 -18.45 0.69 -6.46
N ALA A 81 -17.59 -0.25 -6.05
CA ALA A 81 -16.15 -0.06 -5.87
C ALA A 81 -15.82 1.10 -4.90
N THR A 82 -16.54 1.19 -3.78
CA THR A 82 -16.33 2.26 -2.80
C THR A 82 -16.00 1.75 -1.40
N MET A 83 -15.18 2.50 -0.67
CA MET A 83 -14.80 2.23 0.71
C MET A 83 -15.00 3.48 1.56
N THR A 84 -15.75 3.36 2.64
CA THR A 84 -15.88 4.42 3.65
C THR A 84 -14.74 4.30 4.65
N VAL A 85 -14.09 5.43 4.94
CA VAL A 85 -12.91 5.49 5.82
C VAL A 85 -12.94 6.69 6.76
N LYS A 86 -12.31 6.53 7.91
CA LYS A 86 -12.05 7.62 8.86
C LYS A 86 -11.11 8.65 8.23
N PRO A 87 -11.35 9.96 8.41
CA PRO A 87 -10.42 10.98 7.96
C PRO A 87 -9.12 10.88 8.75
N ALA A 88 -7.99 10.79 8.05
CA ALA A 88 -6.67 10.73 8.65
C ALA A 88 -5.77 11.84 8.10
N LYS A 89 -4.98 12.46 8.98
CA LYS A 89 -3.97 13.43 8.59
C LYS A 89 -2.70 12.70 8.18
N THR A 90 -2.30 12.82 6.92
CA THR A 90 -1.06 12.20 6.42
C THR A 90 0.19 12.84 7.03
N PHE A 91 1.29 12.09 7.04
CA PHE A 91 2.60 12.62 7.41
C PHE A 91 3.16 13.50 6.29
N GLY A 92 3.54 14.73 6.61
CA GLY A 92 4.05 15.70 5.62
C GLY A 92 3.02 15.97 4.51
N LYS A 93 3.42 15.70 3.26
CA LYS A 93 2.55 15.77 2.07
C LYS A 93 2.12 14.39 1.55
N GLY A 94 2.37 13.34 2.33
CA GLY A 94 2.29 11.95 1.90
C GLY A 94 3.64 11.28 2.12
N LEU A 95 3.62 10.16 2.85
CA LEU A 95 4.76 9.31 3.11
C LEU A 95 4.35 7.88 2.78
N GLU A 96 5.11 7.27 1.89
CA GLU A 96 4.95 5.86 1.58
C GLU A 96 5.96 5.07 2.40
N VAL A 97 5.52 3.94 2.96
CA VAL A 97 6.32 3.07 3.81
C VAL A 97 6.34 1.69 3.16
N ILE A 98 7.49 1.29 2.63
CA ILE A 98 7.65 0.03 1.90
C ILE A 98 8.29 -1.00 2.82
N CYS A 99 7.67 -2.16 2.96
CA CYS A 99 8.28 -3.35 3.55
C CYS A 99 8.73 -4.31 2.45
N ARG A 100 9.96 -4.82 2.56
CA ARG A 100 10.58 -5.72 1.58
C ARG A 100 11.04 -7.01 2.24
N PHE A 101 10.57 -8.13 1.73
CA PHE A 101 11.07 -9.47 2.04
C PHE A 101 12.04 -10.01 0.99
N ARG A 102 12.07 -9.39 -0.20
CA ARG A 102 12.98 -9.71 -1.29
C ARG A 102 13.58 -8.43 -1.89
N ALA A 103 14.82 -8.49 -2.34
CA ALA A 103 15.49 -7.38 -3.03
C ALA A 103 14.95 -7.26 -4.47
N VAL A 104 13.95 -6.41 -4.68
CA VAL A 104 13.33 -6.17 -5.99
C VAL A 104 13.03 -4.69 -6.22
N GLY A 105 12.65 -4.35 -7.45
CA GLY A 105 12.19 -3.01 -7.81
C GLY A 105 13.23 -1.93 -7.50
N SER A 106 12.80 -0.82 -6.89
CA SER A 106 13.67 0.32 -6.61
C SER A 106 14.81 0.01 -5.64
N PHE A 107 14.66 -0.97 -4.74
CA PHE A 107 15.75 -1.41 -3.87
C PHE A 107 16.88 -2.05 -4.69
N TYR A 108 16.55 -3.03 -5.54
CA TYR A 108 17.53 -3.69 -6.40
C TYR A 108 18.16 -2.69 -7.39
N ARG A 109 17.38 -1.76 -7.96
CA ARG A 109 17.94 -0.69 -8.82
C ARG A 109 18.97 0.19 -8.11
N ARG A 110 18.79 0.47 -6.81
CA ARG A 110 19.74 1.29 -6.03
C ARG A 110 20.96 0.50 -5.54
N TYR A 111 20.79 -0.79 -5.25
CA TYR A 111 21.80 -1.60 -4.56
C TYR A 111 22.27 -2.84 -5.34
N GLY A 112 22.06 -2.89 -6.65
CA GLY A 112 22.35 -4.07 -7.49
C GLY A 112 23.82 -4.53 -7.48
N ASP A 113 24.76 -3.63 -7.22
CA ASP A 113 26.18 -4.01 -7.04
C ASP A 113 26.45 -4.75 -5.71
N TYR A 114 25.50 -4.71 -4.77
CA TYR A 114 25.62 -5.24 -3.41
C TYR A 114 24.59 -6.35 -3.09
N CYS A 115 23.68 -6.67 -4.02
CA CYS A 115 22.67 -7.71 -3.82
C CYS A 115 22.24 -8.35 -5.14
N GLU A 116 21.72 -9.57 -5.06
CA GLU A 116 21.09 -10.25 -6.20
C GLU A 116 19.58 -9.95 -6.21
N GLU A 117 18.98 -9.90 -7.41
CA GLU A 117 17.53 -9.75 -7.54
C GLU A 117 16.81 -10.94 -6.89
N GLY A 118 15.86 -10.65 -6.01
CA GLY A 118 15.15 -11.68 -5.24
C GLY A 118 15.90 -12.19 -4.00
N MET A 119 17.06 -11.62 -3.64
CA MET A 119 17.75 -11.95 -2.39
C MET A 119 16.81 -11.72 -1.19
N PRO A 120 16.75 -12.64 -0.19
CA PRO A 120 15.93 -12.45 1.00
C PRO A 120 16.35 -11.22 1.80
N LEU A 121 15.37 -10.46 2.26
CA LEU A 121 15.53 -9.31 3.14
C LEU A 121 14.76 -9.54 4.46
N PRO A 122 15.29 -9.09 5.61
CA PRO A 122 14.68 -9.34 6.92
C PRO A 122 13.55 -8.33 7.21
N ALA A 123 12.48 -8.36 6.43
CA ALA A 123 11.37 -7.40 6.51
C ALA A 123 11.89 -5.94 6.51
N PHE A 124 12.74 -5.62 5.52
CA PHE A 124 13.39 -4.33 5.43
C PHE A 124 12.37 -3.23 5.19
N VAL A 125 12.42 -2.15 5.98
CA VAL A 125 11.50 -1.02 5.86
C VAL A 125 12.26 0.20 5.34
N GLU A 126 11.71 0.83 4.31
CA GLU A 126 12.15 2.13 3.81
C GLU A 126 10.97 3.05 3.55
N THR A 127 11.26 4.35 3.46
CA THR A 127 10.26 5.38 3.26
C THR A 127 10.58 6.21 2.04
N THR A 128 9.54 6.62 1.30
CA THR A 128 9.62 7.56 0.18
C THR A 128 8.63 8.70 0.40
N PHE A 129 9.00 9.91 0.00
CA PHE A 129 8.00 10.98 -0.08
C PHE A 129 7.10 10.77 -1.27
N LYS A 130 5.81 11.04 -1.13
CA LYS A 130 4.88 11.12 -2.26
C LYS A 130 5.11 12.44 -3.00
N ASP A 131 5.98 12.41 -4.00
CA ASP A 131 6.41 13.56 -4.79
C ASP A 131 6.69 13.12 -6.23
N ASP A 132 5.62 13.05 -7.02
CA ASP A 132 5.67 12.66 -8.43
C ASP A 132 6.67 13.50 -9.24
N ALA A 133 6.88 14.78 -8.87
CA ALA A 133 7.82 15.67 -9.56
C ALA A 133 9.29 15.34 -9.27
N ARG A 134 9.57 14.55 -8.23
CA ARG A 134 10.90 14.09 -7.82
C ARG A 134 11.03 12.57 -7.80
N GLU A 135 10.12 11.88 -8.48
CA GLU A 135 10.11 10.42 -8.63
C GLU A 135 10.06 9.67 -7.28
N ASP A 136 9.25 10.16 -6.34
CA ASP A 136 9.07 9.58 -5.01
C ASP A 136 10.39 9.25 -4.28
N PRO A 137 11.19 10.29 -3.92
CA PRO A 137 12.55 10.09 -3.45
C PRO A 137 12.59 9.33 -2.12
N PRO A 138 13.53 8.38 -1.93
CA PRO A 138 13.79 7.78 -0.63
C PRO A 138 14.13 8.84 0.41
N VAL A 139 13.56 8.70 1.60
CA VAL A 139 13.80 9.58 2.74
C VAL A 139 14.20 8.74 3.95
N THR A 140 15.24 9.15 4.65
CA THR A 140 15.74 8.48 5.86
C THR A 140 15.02 8.97 7.11
N LYS A 141 15.10 8.21 8.21
CA LYS A 141 14.65 8.63 9.54
C LYS A 141 15.18 10.03 9.90
N ASP A 142 16.48 10.24 9.77
CA ASP A 142 17.12 11.53 10.11
C ASP A 142 16.54 12.69 9.30
N ALA A 143 16.28 12.48 8.00
CA ALA A 143 15.66 13.49 7.17
C ALA A 143 14.20 13.75 7.55
N LEU A 144 13.42 12.71 7.88
CA LEU A 144 12.04 12.86 8.37
C LEU A 144 11.97 13.70 9.65
N VAL A 145 12.89 13.46 10.58
CA VAL A 145 13.00 14.20 11.84
C VAL A 145 13.45 15.64 11.59
N ALA A 146 14.53 15.83 10.82
CA ALA A 146 15.07 17.16 10.51
C ALA A 146 14.07 18.06 9.77
N LEU A 147 13.22 17.48 8.91
CA LEU A 147 12.18 18.18 8.17
C LEU A 147 10.87 18.36 8.97
N GLY A 148 10.79 17.84 10.20
CA GLY A 148 9.60 17.93 11.04
C GLY A 148 8.40 17.13 10.50
N VAL A 149 8.64 16.12 9.67
CA VAL A 149 7.59 15.26 9.10
C VAL A 149 7.11 14.24 10.12
N MET A 150 8.03 13.73 10.95
CA MET A 150 7.79 12.67 11.92
C MET A 150 8.80 12.79 13.07
N SER A 151 8.41 12.41 14.29
CA SER A 151 9.38 12.29 15.40
C SER A 151 10.18 10.99 15.29
N GLU A 152 11.27 10.90 16.04
CA GLU A 152 12.05 9.67 16.15
C GLU A 152 11.21 8.49 16.69
N ASP A 153 10.44 8.72 17.75
CA ASP A 153 9.56 7.71 18.34
C ASP A 153 8.44 7.28 17.39
N ASP A 154 7.83 8.23 16.66
CA ASP A 154 6.81 7.92 15.66
C ASP A 154 7.40 7.01 14.57
N TYR A 155 8.65 7.26 14.13
CA TYR A 155 9.31 6.44 13.12
C TYR A 155 9.59 5.01 13.60
N GLU A 156 10.10 4.84 14.82
CA GLU A 156 10.37 3.49 15.35
C GLU A 156 9.08 2.69 15.51
N ASN A 157 8.02 3.33 16.03
CA ASN A 157 6.69 2.70 16.14
C ASN A 157 6.12 2.35 14.76
N LEU A 158 6.24 3.26 13.78
CA LEU A 158 5.79 3.03 12.41
C LEU A 158 6.52 1.85 11.76
N LYS A 159 7.83 1.75 11.96
CA LYS A 159 8.64 0.65 11.42
C LYS A 159 8.19 -0.69 12.00
N VAL A 160 8.00 -0.77 13.32
CA VAL A 160 7.52 -1.99 13.98
C VAL A 160 6.12 -2.37 13.48
N ALA A 161 5.18 -1.41 13.44
CA ALA A 161 3.84 -1.64 12.92
C ALA A 161 3.85 -2.10 11.46
N THR A 162 4.71 -1.51 10.63
CA THR A 162 4.87 -1.90 9.23
C THR A 162 5.33 -3.35 9.09
N GLN A 163 6.31 -3.77 9.89
CA GLN A 163 6.81 -5.15 9.87
C GLN A 163 5.74 -6.14 10.35
N GLU A 164 4.98 -5.78 11.38
CA GLU A 164 3.86 -6.59 11.88
C GLU A 164 2.77 -6.77 10.82
N ILE A 165 2.28 -5.66 10.23
CA ILE A 165 1.26 -5.65 9.17
C ILE A 165 1.74 -6.47 7.97
N ALA A 166 2.96 -6.21 7.48
CA ALA A 166 3.51 -6.92 6.34
C ALA A 166 3.67 -8.43 6.61
N THR A 167 3.98 -8.81 7.85
CA THR A 167 4.08 -10.22 8.25
C THR A 167 2.72 -10.88 8.26
N VAL A 168 1.66 -10.23 8.76
CA VAL A 168 0.29 -10.75 8.68
C VAL A 168 -0.11 -11.01 7.23
N ILE A 169 0.12 -10.04 6.34
CA ILE A 169 -0.22 -10.17 4.92
C ILE A 169 0.58 -11.30 4.27
N LYS A 170 1.89 -11.38 4.56
CA LYS A 170 2.76 -12.45 4.09
C LYS A 170 2.26 -13.83 4.53
N ASP A 171 1.86 -13.97 5.79
CA ASP A 171 1.39 -15.25 6.35
C ASP A 171 0.06 -15.67 5.73
N GLU A 172 -0.87 -14.73 5.51
CA GLU A 172 -2.12 -15.01 4.79
C GLU A 172 -1.87 -15.43 3.34
N LEU A 173 -0.97 -14.77 2.62
CA LEU A 173 -0.57 -15.16 1.26
C LEU A 173 0.12 -16.54 1.23
N ALA A 174 0.94 -16.84 2.23
CA ALA A 174 1.64 -18.13 2.32
C ALA A 174 0.68 -19.31 2.45
N LYS A 175 -0.50 -19.14 3.07
CA LYS A 175 -1.56 -20.18 3.11
C LYS A 175 -2.05 -20.59 1.71
N LYS A 176 -1.88 -19.72 0.72
CA LYS A 176 -2.24 -19.96 -0.69
C LYS A 176 -1.04 -20.35 -1.57
N GLY A 177 0.12 -20.57 -0.94
CA GLY A 177 1.39 -20.84 -1.63
C GLY A 177 1.89 -19.62 -2.42
N ILE A 178 1.61 -18.41 -1.93
CA ILE A 178 2.03 -17.15 -2.54
C ILE A 178 3.10 -16.50 -1.65
N GLU A 179 4.20 -16.06 -2.26
CA GLU A 179 5.26 -15.31 -1.61
C GLU A 179 5.05 -13.80 -1.77
N LEU A 180 5.07 -13.07 -0.65
CA LEU A 180 5.11 -11.60 -0.67
C LEU A 180 6.56 -11.13 -0.83
N TYR A 181 6.87 -10.39 -1.89
CA TYR A 181 8.21 -9.85 -2.14
C TYR A 181 8.37 -8.48 -1.51
N ASP A 182 7.43 -7.56 -1.78
CA ASP A 182 7.33 -6.27 -1.12
C ASP A 182 5.89 -5.75 -1.12
N ILE A 183 5.62 -4.79 -0.23
CA ILE A 183 4.35 -4.08 -0.14
C ILE A 183 4.56 -2.65 0.33
N LYS A 184 3.77 -1.73 -0.19
CA LYS A 184 3.78 -0.31 0.13
C LYS A 184 2.54 0.09 0.90
N PHE A 185 2.72 0.76 2.03
CA PHE A 185 1.66 1.30 2.86
C PHE A 185 1.69 2.82 2.89
N GLU A 186 0.55 3.40 3.25
CA GLU A 186 0.46 4.78 3.72
C GLU A 186 -0.10 4.77 5.15
N PHE A 187 0.33 5.73 5.96
CA PHE A 187 -0.15 5.90 7.32
C PHE A 187 -0.61 7.34 7.57
N GLY A 188 -1.55 7.51 8.48
CA GLY A 188 -2.06 8.81 8.88
C GLY A 188 -2.47 8.85 10.35
N LYS A 189 -2.55 10.05 10.91
CA LYS A 189 -3.02 10.28 12.28
C LYS A 189 -4.53 10.50 12.31
N VAL A 190 -5.22 9.75 13.15
CA VAL A 190 -6.62 9.99 13.54
C VAL A 190 -6.59 10.42 15.01
N GLY A 191 -6.71 11.72 15.25
CA GLY A 191 -6.31 12.30 16.53
C GLY A 191 -4.80 12.18 16.74
N ASP A 192 -4.38 11.60 17.87
CA ASP A 192 -2.96 11.38 18.20
C ASP A 192 -2.46 9.98 17.83
N GLU A 193 -3.34 9.13 17.30
CA GLU A 193 -3.05 7.73 17.03
C GLU A 193 -2.73 7.48 15.55
N VAL A 194 -1.77 6.59 15.29
CA VAL A 194 -1.37 6.21 13.92
C VAL A 194 -2.27 5.09 13.41
N TYR A 195 -2.80 5.28 12.21
CA TYR A 195 -3.67 4.34 11.51
C TYR A 195 -3.03 3.96 10.19
N LEU A 196 -3.15 2.69 9.81
CA LEU A 196 -2.93 2.25 8.44
C LEU A 196 -4.06 2.81 7.56
N ILE A 197 -3.69 3.49 6.48
CA ILE A 197 -4.62 4.12 5.57
C ILE A 197 -4.45 3.59 4.15
N ASP A 198 -5.13 4.23 3.20
CA ASP A 198 -5.15 3.86 1.80
C ASP A 198 -5.73 2.45 1.56
N GLU A 199 -4.97 1.54 0.94
CA GLU A 199 -5.40 0.22 0.49
C GLU A 199 -4.39 -0.90 0.81
N ILE A 200 -4.83 -2.17 0.73
CA ILE A 200 -3.96 -3.35 0.64
C ILE A 200 -4.47 -4.18 -0.53
N SER A 201 -3.79 -4.10 -1.67
CA SER A 201 -4.27 -4.71 -2.90
C SER A 201 -3.13 -5.22 -3.78
N GLY A 202 -3.47 -5.92 -4.86
CA GLY A 202 -2.47 -6.24 -5.88
C GLY A 202 -1.85 -5.00 -6.54
N GLY A 203 -2.43 -3.80 -6.37
CA GLY A 203 -1.92 -2.55 -6.90
C GLY A 203 -0.74 -1.96 -6.12
N ASN A 204 -0.51 -2.37 -4.87
CA ASN A 204 0.56 -1.84 -4.01
C ASN A 204 1.48 -2.92 -3.41
N MET A 205 1.42 -4.14 -3.92
CA MET A 205 2.31 -5.24 -3.52
C MET A 205 2.86 -6.00 -4.72
N ARG A 206 4.03 -6.63 -4.57
CA ARG A 206 4.53 -7.65 -5.48
C ARG A 206 4.40 -9.02 -4.85
N ALA A 207 3.54 -9.86 -5.43
CA ALA A 207 3.28 -11.22 -4.97
C ALA A 207 3.69 -12.23 -6.05
N PHE A 208 4.30 -13.33 -5.64
CA PHE A 208 4.86 -14.34 -6.54
C PHE A 208 4.35 -15.74 -6.21
N LYS A 209 4.16 -16.57 -7.23
CA LYS A 209 3.92 -18.01 -7.10
C LYS A 209 4.76 -18.75 -8.12
N ASP A 210 5.51 -19.75 -7.66
CA ASP A 210 6.44 -20.53 -8.50
C ASP A 210 7.41 -19.64 -9.31
N GLY A 211 7.93 -18.59 -8.67
CA GLY A 211 8.87 -17.63 -9.28
C GLY A 211 8.24 -16.67 -10.30
N LYS A 212 6.91 -16.65 -10.47
CA LYS A 212 6.20 -15.76 -11.38
C LYS A 212 5.43 -14.70 -10.64
N HIS A 213 5.53 -13.45 -11.10
CA HIS A 213 4.74 -12.34 -10.58
C HIS A 213 3.26 -12.56 -10.88
N ILE A 214 2.41 -12.37 -9.88
CA ILE A 214 0.96 -12.51 -9.98
C ILE A 214 0.35 -11.13 -10.25
N MET A 215 -0.45 -11.02 -11.30
CA MET A 215 -1.13 -9.77 -11.65
C MET A 215 -2.25 -9.46 -10.64
N PRO A 216 -2.65 -8.18 -10.47
CA PRO A 216 -3.56 -7.78 -9.40
C PRO A 216 -4.90 -8.52 -9.36
N LEU A 217 -5.52 -8.76 -10.53
CA LEU A 217 -6.78 -9.51 -10.63
C LEU A 217 -6.63 -10.97 -10.20
N ASP A 218 -5.57 -11.62 -10.66
CA ASP A 218 -5.32 -13.03 -10.37
C ASP A 218 -4.93 -13.22 -8.91
N LEU A 219 -4.21 -12.25 -8.33
CA LEU A 219 -3.92 -12.25 -6.89
C LEU A 219 -5.22 -12.23 -6.08
N CYS A 220 -6.17 -11.35 -6.43
CA CYS A 220 -7.46 -11.29 -5.76
C CYS A 220 -8.21 -12.62 -5.83
N ARG A 221 -8.28 -13.24 -7.02
CA ARG A 221 -8.92 -14.55 -7.22
C ARG A 221 -8.27 -15.65 -6.39
N MET A 222 -6.94 -15.72 -6.42
CA MET A 222 -6.19 -16.74 -5.70
C MET A 222 -6.30 -16.62 -4.17
N VAL A 223 -6.36 -15.39 -3.65
CA VAL A 223 -6.46 -15.15 -2.21
C VAL A 223 -7.87 -15.42 -1.68
N LEU A 224 -8.90 -15.05 -2.46
CA LEU A 224 -10.30 -15.17 -2.06
C LEU A 224 -10.97 -16.48 -2.49
N ASP A 225 -10.24 -17.39 -3.14
CA ASP A 225 -10.72 -18.67 -3.68
C ASP A 225 -11.84 -18.55 -4.73
N GLU A 226 -11.63 -17.70 -5.74
CA GLU A 226 -12.61 -17.37 -6.79
C GLU A 226 -12.15 -17.62 -8.23
#